data_AF-A0A496BKU3-F1
#
_entry.id   AF-A0A496BKU3-F1
#
_cell.length_a   1.000
_cell.length_b   1.000
_cell.length_c   1.000
_cell.angle_alpha   90.00
_cell.angle_beta   90.00
_cell.angle_gamma   90.00
#
_symmetry.space_group_name_H-M   'P 1'
#
loop_
_entity.id
_entity.type
_entity.pdbx_description
1 polymer ?
#
loop_
_entity_poly.entity_id
_entity_poly.type
_entity_poly.pdbx_seq_one_letter_code
_entity_poly.pdbx_strand_id
1 'polypeptide(L)'
;MKRILFLVLLLVATTGVYGQKFAVKSNLLYDATATINLGVEVGLAKKWSLDLSGNYNGWKFGDEARMKHWLVQPEARYWLCEKFNGHFFGLHAHYADYNVGGLKFLSKNMENHRYQGNLYGAGLSYGYQWLLSDRWSMEAVLGIGWAHLDYDKYPCATCGTVLKSDTKDYFGVTKAAISIIYFIK
;
A
#
# COMPACT_ATOMS: atom_id res chain seq x y z
N MET A 1 -3.14 21.04 7.86
CA MET A 1 -2.70 19.88 7.03
C MET A 1 -1.39 20.16 6.27
N LYS A 2 -1.30 21.17 5.39
CA LYS A 2 -0.07 21.49 4.64
C LYS A 2 1.19 21.70 5.50
N ARG A 3 1.05 22.33 6.68
CA ARG A 3 2.17 22.57 7.62
C ARG A 3 2.72 21.29 8.27
N ILE A 4 1.85 20.31 8.55
CA ILE A 4 2.26 19.03 9.15
C ILE A 4 3.01 18.18 8.12
N LEU A 5 2.48 18.11 6.89
CA LEU A 5 3.17 17.44 5.79
C LEU A 5 4.55 18.06 5.52
N PHE A 6 4.63 19.40 5.54
CA PHE A 6 5.89 20.12 5.38
C PHE A 6 6.88 19.86 6.53
N LEU A 7 6.40 19.77 7.77
CA LEU A 7 7.23 19.42 8.93
C LEU A 7 7.72 17.97 8.90
N VAL A 8 6.89 17.03 8.44
CA VAL A 8 7.30 15.63 8.21
C VAL A 8 8.35 15.55 7.11
N LEU A 9 8.14 16.25 5.99
CA LEU A 9 9.15 16.34 4.92
C LEU A 9 10.45 16.99 5.41
N LEU A 10 10.38 18.04 6.23
CA LEU A 10 11.56 18.67 6.81
C LEU A 10 12.29 17.72 7.77
N LEU A 11 11.57 16.98 8.61
CA LEU A 11 12.17 16.01 9.52
C LEU A 11 12.91 14.91 8.73
N VAL A 12 12.28 14.37 7.68
CA VAL A 12 12.90 13.40 6.77
C VAL A 12 14.14 14.00 6.10
N ALA A 13 14.06 15.26 5.63
CA ALA A 13 15.18 15.95 4.99
C ALA A 13 16.38 16.21 5.93
N THR A 14 16.13 16.52 7.22
CA THR A 14 17.21 16.75 8.20
C THR A 14 17.98 15.50 8.59
N THR A 15 17.45 14.31 8.31
CA THR A 15 18.20 13.05 8.51
C THR A 15 19.23 12.77 7.39
N GLY A 16 19.19 13.53 6.28
CA GLY A 16 20.05 13.38 5.10
C GLY A 16 21.53 13.77 5.28
N VAL A 17 21.98 14.10 6.50
CA VAL A 17 23.37 14.48 6.77
C VAL A 17 24.31 13.27 6.92
N TYR A 18 23.77 12.05 7.04
CA TYR A 18 24.55 10.82 7.24
C TYR A 18 24.20 9.71 6.24
N GLY A 19 24.86 9.67 5.06
CA GLY A 19 25.01 8.45 4.21
C GLY A 19 23.80 7.50 4.13
N GLN A 20 22.58 8.03 4.10
CA GLN A 20 21.38 7.23 4.26
C GLN A 20 21.17 6.38 3.01
N LYS A 21 21.04 5.07 3.21
CA LYS A 21 20.72 4.16 2.12
C LYS A 21 19.23 4.32 1.77
N PHE A 22 18.98 4.66 0.51
CA PHE A 22 17.65 4.70 -0.08
C PHE A 22 17.42 3.44 -0.90
N ALA A 23 16.20 2.93 -0.85
CA ALA A 23 15.76 1.82 -1.69
C ALA A 23 14.46 2.18 -2.40
N VAL A 24 14.33 1.75 -3.65
CA VAL A 24 13.08 1.78 -4.40
C VAL A 24 12.54 0.36 -4.55
N LYS A 25 11.22 0.22 -4.55
CA LYS A 25 10.53 -1.07 -4.50
C LYS A 25 9.37 -1.14 -5.47
N SER A 26 9.17 -2.31 -6.07
CA SER A 26 7.92 -2.67 -6.76
C SER A 26 7.41 -4.00 -6.20
N ASN A 27 6.14 -4.04 -5.81
CA ASN A 27 5.42 -5.19 -5.31
C ASN A 27 4.72 -5.92 -6.45
N LEU A 28 5.20 -7.13 -6.73
CA LEU A 28 4.75 -7.98 -7.82
C LEU A 28 3.28 -8.42 -7.68
N LEU A 29 2.72 -8.40 -6.45
CA LEU A 29 1.30 -8.71 -6.24
C LEU A 29 0.39 -7.63 -6.85
N TYR A 30 0.80 -6.37 -6.83
CA TYR A 30 0.04 -5.29 -7.48
C TYR A 30 0.21 -5.34 -9.00
N ASP A 31 1.41 -5.69 -9.49
CA ASP A 31 1.67 -5.88 -10.91
C ASP A 31 0.76 -6.97 -11.52
N ALA A 32 0.51 -8.06 -10.77
CA ALA A 32 -0.44 -9.11 -11.17
C ALA A 32 -1.90 -8.63 -11.33
N THR A 33 -2.25 -7.49 -10.72
CA THR A 33 -3.57 -6.83 -10.86
C THR A 33 -3.55 -5.66 -11.84
N ALA A 34 -2.47 -5.52 -12.62
CA ALA A 34 -2.19 -4.36 -13.48
C ALA A 34 -2.27 -3.01 -12.74
N THR A 35 -1.88 -3.02 -11.46
CA THR A 35 -1.81 -1.83 -10.60
C THR A 35 -0.37 -1.35 -10.57
N ILE A 36 -0.15 -0.13 -11.07
CA ILE A 36 1.16 0.52 -10.98
C ILE A 36 1.44 0.79 -9.51
N ASN A 37 2.63 0.44 -9.05
CA ASN A 37 3.00 0.65 -7.66
C ASN A 37 4.48 1.02 -7.54
N LEU A 38 4.81 1.81 -6.53
CA LEU A 38 6.18 2.23 -6.24
C LEU A 38 6.32 2.47 -4.74
N GLY A 39 7.38 1.93 -4.15
CA GLY A 39 7.80 2.19 -2.78
C GLY A 39 9.15 2.86 -2.70
N VAL A 40 9.33 3.72 -1.71
CA VAL A 40 10.64 4.26 -1.32
C VAL A 40 10.85 3.95 0.15
N GLU A 41 12.01 3.37 0.48
CA GLU A 41 12.39 3.12 1.86
C GLU A 41 13.73 3.80 2.20
N VAL A 42 13.75 4.50 3.35
CA VAL A 42 14.93 5.18 3.87
C VAL A 42 15.37 4.57 5.19
N GLY A 43 16.66 4.28 5.31
CA GLY A 43 17.25 3.73 6.52
C GLY A 43 17.52 4.80 7.58
N LEU A 44 16.69 4.90 8.62
CA LEU A 44 16.76 5.93 9.67
C LEU A 44 17.83 5.67 10.75
N ALA A 45 18.00 4.42 11.18
CA ALA A 45 19.00 4.04 12.19
C ALA A 45 19.57 2.64 11.89
N LYS A 46 20.34 2.04 12.81
CA LYS A 46 20.90 0.69 12.61
C LYS A 46 19.81 -0.38 12.41
N LYS A 47 18.69 -0.24 13.11
CA LYS A 47 17.57 -1.20 13.11
C LYS A 47 16.23 -0.60 12.70
N TRP A 48 16.23 0.63 12.18
CA TRP A 48 15.00 1.33 11.81
C TRP A 48 15.06 1.83 10.38
N SER A 49 13.94 1.68 9.68
CA SER A 49 13.68 2.31 8.38
C SER A 49 12.25 2.81 8.30
N LEU A 50 12.01 3.68 7.32
CA LEU A 50 10.69 4.21 7.00
C LEU A 50 10.41 3.93 5.53
N ASP A 51 9.33 3.19 5.28
CA ASP A 51 8.82 2.84 3.96
C ASP A 51 7.61 3.72 3.63
N LEU A 52 7.53 4.17 2.39
CA LEU A 52 6.37 4.86 1.84
C LEU A 52 6.06 4.24 0.48
N SER A 53 4.98 3.45 0.44
CA SER A 53 4.49 2.86 -0.81
C SER A 53 3.23 3.54 -1.30
N GLY A 54 3.13 3.68 -2.63
CA GLY A 54 1.96 4.19 -3.32
C GLY A 54 1.56 3.29 -4.48
N ASN A 55 0.25 3.26 -4.74
CA ASN A 55 -0.33 2.42 -5.77
C ASN A 55 -1.33 3.24 -6.58
N TYR A 56 -1.46 2.92 -7.86
CA TYR A 56 -2.43 3.52 -8.75
C TYR A 56 -2.91 2.52 -9.79
N ASN A 57 -4.23 2.44 -9.94
CA ASN A 57 -4.87 1.75 -11.05
C ASN A 57 -5.98 2.66 -11.59
N GLY A 58 -5.88 3.04 -12.87
CA GLY A 58 -6.83 3.94 -13.53
C GLY A 58 -7.74 3.23 -14.53
N TRP A 59 -7.58 1.91 -14.69
CA TRP A 59 -8.05 1.19 -15.86
C TRP A 59 -9.45 0.59 -15.67
N LYS A 60 -10.08 0.30 -16.81
CA LYS A 60 -11.22 -0.63 -16.88
C LYS A 60 -10.73 -1.91 -17.55
N PHE A 61 -11.22 -3.05 -17.08
CA PHE A 61 -10.95 -4.34 -17.70
C PHE A 61 -12.21 -4.79 -18.46
N GLY A 62 -12.15 -4.74 -19.79
CA GLY A 62 -13.33 -4.94 -20.62
C GLY A 62 -14.41 -3.88 -20.40
N ASP A 63 -15.67 -4.24 -20.64
CA ASP A 63 -16.79 -3.30 -20.64
C ASP A 63 -17.29 -2.93 -19.23
N GLU A 64 -17.15 -3.85 -18.27
CA GLU A 64 -17.81 -3.74 -16.96
C GLU A 64 -16.85 -3.72 -15.76
N ALA A 65 -15.70 -4.41 -15.80
CA ALA A 65 -14.83 -4.50 -14.64
C ALA A 65 -14.03 -3.20 -14.42
N ARG A 66 -14.07 -2.69 -13.19
CA ARG A 66 -13.36 -1.49 -12.75
C ARG A 66 -12.55 -1.82 -11.51
N MET A 67 -11.27 -1.46 -11.51
CA MET A 67 -10.41 -1.49 -10.32
C MET A 67 -9.74 -0.15 -10.13
N LYS A 68 -10.49 0.94 -10.23
CA LYS A 68 -9.90 2.27 -10.12
C LYS A 68 -9.59 2.58 -8.68
N HIS A 69 -8.34 2.82 -8.34
CA HIS A 69 -7.96 3.21 -6.99
C HIS A 69 -6.60 3.89 -6.97
N TRP A 70 -6.37 4.64 -5.90
CA TRP A 70 -5.02 5.00 -5.49
C TRP A 70 -4.87 4.68 -4.01
N LEU A 71 -3.68 4.26 -3.59
CA LEU A 71 -3.36 3.89 -2.21
C LEU A 71 -2.05 4.56 -1.82
N VAL A 72 -1.96 4.99 -0.57
CA VAL A 72 -0.71 5.38 0.09
C VAL A 72 -0.61 4.62 1.40
N GLN A 73 0.56 4.03 1.66
CA GLN A 73 0.79 3.14 2.80
C GLN A 73 2.18 3.38 3.41
N PRO A 74 2.33 4.38 4.31
CA PRO A 74 3.55 4.56 5.08
C PRO A 74 3.71 3.47 6.14
N GLU A 75 4.94 3.06 6.40
CA GLU A 75 5.28 2.03 7.39
C GLU A 75 6.60 2.34 8.08
N ALA A 76 6.58 2.37 9.42
CA ALA A 76 7.79 2.36 10.22
C ALA A 76 8.21 0.92 10.47
N ARG A 77 9.44 0.55 10.10
CA ARG A 77 9.95 -0.83 10.18
C ARG A 77 11.08 -0.95 11.19
N TYR A 78 10.96 -1.91 12.10
CA TYR A 78 11.98 -2.31 13.05
C TYR A 78 12.59 -3.66 12.66
N TRP A 79 13.91 -3.67 12.45
CA TRP A 79 14.68 -4.83 12.00
C TRP A 79 15.32 -5.54 13.18
N LEU A 80 15.27 -6.88 13.20
CA LEU A 80 15.79 -7.65 14.33
C LEU A 80 17.33 -7.61 14.41
N CYS A 81 18.00 -7.57 13.25
CA CYS A 81 19.47 -7.56 13.16
C CYS A 81 20.00 -6.19 12.71
N GLU A 82 19.88 -5.89 11.42
CA GLU A 82 20.27 -4.63 10.79
C GLU A 82 19.21 -4.25 9.75
N LYS A 83 19.03 -2.94 9.51
CA LYS A 83 18.14 -2.46 8.45
C LYS A 83 18.47 -3.13 7.12
N PHE A 84 17.43 -3.47 6.36
CA PHE A 84 17.54 -4.09 5.05
C PHE A 84 18.10 -5.53 5.04
N ASN A 85 18.08 -6.24 6.16
CA ASN A 85 18.57 -7.62 6.23
C ASN A 85 17.73 -8.49 7.16
N GLY A 86 17.07 -9.51 6.59
CA GLY A 86 16.33 -10.52 7.33
C GLY A 86 15.00 -10.02 7.87
N HIS A 87 14.69 -10.40 9.10
CA HIS A 87 13.39 -10.20 9.74
C HIS A 87 13.14 -8.75 10.16
N PHE A 88 11.91 -8.29 9.96
CA PHE A 88 11.41 -7.02 10.50
C PHE A 88 9.94 -7.10 10.92
N PHE A 89 9.58 -6.22 11.84
CA PHE A 89 8.21 -5.89 12.19
C PHE A 89 7.91 -4.47 11.73
N GLY A 90 6.68 -4.19 11.31
CA GLY A 90 6.29 -2.86 10.93
C GLY A 90 4.96 -2.42 11.52
N LEU A 91 4.82 -1.10 11.61
CA LEU A 91 3.57 -0.41 11.92
C LEU A 91 3.22 0.41 10.68
N HIS A 92 2.11 0.07 10.04
CA HIS A 92 1.65 0.74 8.83
C HIS A 92 0.33 1.47 9.04
N ALA A 93 0.20 2.61 8.37
CA ALA A 93 -1.08 3.24 8.11
C ALA A 93 -1.40 3.10 6.63
N HIS A 94 -2.66 3.21 6.25
CA HIS A 94 -3.06 3.16 4.85
C HIS A 94 -4.26 4.07 4.59
N TYR A 95 -4.29 4.67 3.40
CA TYR A 95 -5.41 5.44 2.88
C TYR A 95 -5.56 5.16 1.39
N ALA A 96 -6.80 4.93 0.93
CA ALA A 96 -7.10 4.81 -0.49
C ALA A 96 -8.46 5.42 -0.83
N ASP A 97 -8.56 6.03 -2.01
CA ASP A 97 -9.84 6.14 -2.70
C ASP A 97 -9.97 5.01 -3.70
N TYR A 98 -11.17 4.48 -3.83
CA TYR A 98 -11.45 3.37 -4.72
C TYR A 98 -12.80 3.52 -5.42
N ASN A 99 -12.88 2.90 -6.59
CA ASN A 99 -14.06 2.75 -7.41
C ASN A 99 -13.96 1.41 -8.13
N VAL A 100 -14.55 0.39 -7.50
CA VAL A 100 -14.36 -1.02 -7.81
C VAL A 100 -15.71 -1.67 -8.06
N GLY A 101 -15.82 -2.49 -9.11
CA GLY A 101 -17.05 -3.22 -9.44
C GLY A 101 -16.91 -4.01 -10.73
N GLY A 102 -17.87 -4.90 -11.03
CA GLY A 102 -17.81 -5.76 -12.22
C GLY A 102 -16.79 -6.90 -12.11
N LEU A 103 -16.29 -7.24 -10.92
CA LEU A 103 -15.23 -8.24 -10.73
C LEU A 103 -15.82 -9.63 -10.43
N LYS A 104 -16.09 -10.38 -11.51
CA LYS A 104 -16.68 -11.75 -11.45
C LYS A 104 -15.90 -12.72 -10.58
N PHE A 105 -14.58 -12.62 -10.57
CA PHE A 105 -13.69 -13.53 -9.84
C PHE A 105 -13.70 -13.32 -8.31
N LEU A 106 -14.23 -12.18 -7.82
CA LEU A 106 -14.25 -11.88 -6.38
C LEU A 106 -15.55 -12.35 -5.71
N SER A 107 -16.71 -12.05 -6.30
CA SER A 107 -18.02 -12.54 -5.81
C SER A 107 -19.17 -12.11 -6.75
N LYS A 108 -20.31 -12.80 -6.66
CA LYS A 108 -21.57 -12.37 -7.32
C LYS A 108 -22.01 -10.96 -6.92
N ASN A 109 -21.68 -10.51 -5.71
CA ASN A 109 -22.01 -9.17 -5.26
C ASN A 109 -21.09 -8.10 -5.88
N MET A 110 -19.79 -8.41 -6.05
CA MET A 110 -18.82 -7.52 -6.72
C MET A 110 -18.94 -7.54 -8.25
N GLU A 111 -19.51 -8.60 -8.82
CA GLU A 111 -19.93 -8.67 -10.21
C GLU A 111 -21.07 -7.68 -10.49
N ASN A 112 -22.14 -7.75 -9.68
CA ASN A 112 -23.37 -7.01 -9.94
C ASN A 112 -23.43 -5.62 -9.29
N HIS A 113 -22.43 -5.22 -8.52
CA HIS A 113 -22.42 -3.91 -7.86
C HIS A 113 -21.08 -3.22 -7.98
N ARG A 114 -21.15 -1.90 -7.94
CA ARG A 114 -19.98 -1.02 -7.87
C ARG A 114 -19.95 -0.32 -6.53
N TYR A 115 -18.76 -0.24 -5.96
CA TYR A 115 -18.46 0.39 -4.69
C TYR A 115 -17.47 1.53 -4.96
N GLN A 116 -17.86 2.74 -4.58
CA GLN A 116 -17.00 3.91 -4.69
C GLN A 116 -16.94 4.60 -3.34
N GLY A 117 -15.73 4.91 -2.90
CA GLY A 117 -15.53 5.44 -1.56
C GLY A 117 -14.07 5.62 -1.23
N ASN A 118 -13.80 5.80 0.06
CA ASN A 118 -12.47 5.83 0.61
C ASN A 118 -12.33 4.82 1.74
N LEU A 119 -11.09 4.49 2.04
CA LEU A 119 -10.75 3.72 3.22
C LEU A 119 -9.52 4.30 3.89
N TYR A 120 -9.46 4.13 5.20
CA TYR A 120 -8.27 4.45 5.98
C TYR A 120 -8.14 3.51 7.17
N GLY A 121 -6.91 3.32 7.63
CA GLY A 121 -6.68 2.39 8.72
C GLY A 121 -5.21 2.27 9.10
N ALA A 122 -4.97 1.31 9.99
CA ALA A 122 -3.63 0.99 10.48
C ALA A 122 -3.52 -0.50 10.82
N GLY A 123 -2.29 -0.99 10.84
CA GLY A 123 -2.02 -2.38 11.12
C GLY A 123 -0.56 -2.63 11.48
N LEU A 124 -0.29 -3.89 11.82
CA LEU A 124 1.04 -4.40 12.06
C LEU A 124 1.42 -5.35 10.94
N SER A 125 2.69 -5.34 10.59
CA SER A 125 3.28 -6.19 9.56
C SER A 125 4.44 -6.99 10.13
N TYR A 126 4.67 -8.13 9.50
CA TYR A 126 5.90 -8.91 9.64
C TYR A 126 6.42 -9.22 8.25
N GLY A 127 7.73 -9.08 8.07
CA GLY A 127 8.37 -9.36 6.80
C GLY A 127 9.77 -9.91 6.94
N TYR A 128 10.25 -10.44 5.82
CA TYR A 128 11.62 -10.92 5.67
C TYR A 128 12.20 -10.41 4.36
N GLN A 129 13.42 -9.87 4.41
CA GLN A 129 14.14 -9.41 3.23
C GLN A 129 15.37 -10.29 2.95
N TRP A 130 15.44 -10.79 1.72
CA TRP A 130 16.60 -11.48 1.16
C TRP A 130 17.50 -10.50 0.41
N LEU A 131 18.82 -10.63 0.60
CA LEU A 131 19.84 -9.96 -0.20
C LEU A 131 20.13 -10.85 -1.41
N LEU A 132 19.85 -10.36 -2.62
CA LEU A 132 20.09 -11.11 -3.87
C LEU A 132 21.44 -10.74 -4.50
N SER A 133 21.84 -9.48 -4.39
CA SER A 133 23.15 -8.96 -4.80
C SER A 133 23.44 -7.65 -4.06
N ASP A 134 24.57 -7.00 -4.36
CA ASP A 134 24.98 -5.73 -3.74
C ASP A 134 23.93 -4.62 -3.80
N ARG A 135 23.06 -4.63 -4.81
CA ARG A 135 22.02 -3.60 -5.01
C ARG A 135 20.61 -4.14 -5.13
N TRP A 136 20.43 -5.45 -5.24
CA TRP A 136 19.11 -6.06 -5.39
C TRP A 136 18.73 -6.88 -4.18
N SER A 137 17.49 -6.70 -3.76
CA SER A 137 16.85 -7.48 -2.70
C SER A 137 15.46 -7.90 -3.11
N MET A 138 14.91 -8.85 -2.37
CA MET A 138 13.51 -9.22 -2.44
C MET A 138 12.95 -9.30 -1.02
N GLU A 139 11.69 -8.97 -0.83
CA GLU A 139 11.00 -9.14 0.46
C GLU A 139 9.68 -9.87 0.30
N ALA A 140 9.27 -10.54 1.37
CA ALA A 140 7.91 -11.00 1.56
C ALA A 140 7.37 -10.36 2.83
N VAL A 141 6.16 -9.79 2.75
CA VAL A 141 5.52 -9.07 3.87
C VAL A 141 4.06 -9.47 3.97
N LEU A 142 3.60 -9.70 5.19
CA LEU A 142 2.20 -9.87 5.51
C LEU A 142 1.84 -8.94 6.67
N GLY A 143 0.72 -8.24 6.56
CA GLY A 143 0.23 -7.35 7.59
C GLY A 143 -1.26 -7.49 7.84
N ILE A 144 -1.60 -7.45 9.13
CA ILE A 144 -2.96 -7.49 9.64
C ILE A 144 -3.31 -6.17 10.29
N GLY A 145 -4.55 -5.73 10.15
CA GLY A 145 -4.96 -4.44 10.67
C GLY A 145 -6.44 -4.20 10.57
N TRP A 146 -6.80 -2.98 10.94
CA TRP A 146 -8.14 -2.43 10.84
C TRP A 146 -8.20 -1.43 9.68
N ALA A 147 -9.31 -1.44 8.95
CA ALA A 147 -9.65 -0.45 7.94
C ALA A 147 -11.10 0.00 8.13
N HIS A 148 -11.32 1.31 8.15
CA HIS A 148 -12.63 1.92 8.03
C HIS A 148 -12.91 2.18 6.55
N LEU A 149 -14.07 1.74 6.06
CA LEU A 149 -14.51 1.95 4.68
C LEU A 149 -15.76 2.83 4.71
N ASP A 150 -15.74 3.92 3.96
CA ASP A 150 -16.90 4.79 3.72
C ASP A 150 -17.20 4.78 2.22
N TYR A 151 -18.38 4.29 1.83
CA TYR A 151 -18.68 4.01 0.44
C TYR A 151 -20.15 4.18 0.03
N ASP A 152 -20.31 4.51 -1.24
CA ASP A 152 -21.55 4.44 -1.99
C ASP A 152 -21.60 3.14 -2.80
N LYS A 153 -22.74 2.44 -2.71
CA LYS A 153 -23.07 1.26 -3.49
C LYS A 153 -23.96 1.65 -4.68
N TYR A 154 -23.60 1.15 -5.86
CA TYR A 154 -24.32 1.39 -7.13
C TYR A 154 -24.78 0.07 -7.76
N PRO A 155 -25.87 0.05 -8.54
CA PRO A 155 -26.44 -1.16 -9.13
C PRO A 155 -25.69 -1.67 -10.36
N CYS A 156 -24.87 -0.84 -11.00
CA CYS A 156 -24.09 -1.26 -12.18
C CYS A 156 -22.75 -0.51 -12.27
N ALA A 157 -21.84 -1.06 -13.09
CA ALA A 157 -20.50 -0.51 -13.27
C ALA A 157 -20.49 0.86 -13.96
N THR A 158 -21.47 1.19 -14.80
CA THR A 158 -21.43 2.31 -15.75
C THR A 158 -22.30 3.50 -15.37
N CYS A 159 -23.59 3.32 -15.06
CA CYS A 159 -24.55 4.41 -14.82
C CYS A 159 -25.67 3.96 -13.86
N GLY A 160 -25.69 4.45 -12.62
CA GLY A 160 -26.79 4.18 -11.71
C GLY A 160 -26.87 5.20 -10.58
N THR A 161 -28.07 5.42 -10.05
CA THR A 161 -28.30 6.15 -8.81
C THR A 161 -27.70 5.39 -7.63
N VAL A 162 -27.29 6.12 -6.59
CA VAL A 162 -26.77 5.52 -5.35
C VAL A 162 -27.85 4.63 -4.74
N LEU A 163 -27.56 3.34 -4.55
CA LEU A 163 -28.45 2.40 -3.87
C LEU A 163 -28.40 2.59 -2.36
N LYS A 164 -27.19 2.79 -1.83
CA LYS A 164 -26.93 2.89 -0.40
C LYS A 164 -25.59 3.61 -0.18
N SER A 165 -25.54 4.50 0.79
CA SER A 165 -24.29 4.97 1.40
C SER A 165 -24.14 4.27 2.75
N ASP A 166 -22.97 3.70 3.01
CA ASP A 166 -22.74 2.89 4.21
C ASP A 166 -21.28 2.98 4.66
N THR A 167 -21.06 2.69 5.93
CA THR A 167 -19.71 2.58 6.51
C THR A 167 -19.49 1.17 7.02
N LYS A 168 -18.27 0.66 6.90
CA LYS A 168 -17.92 -0.68 7.38
C LYS A 168 -16.51 -0.72 7.94
N ASP A 169 -16.38 -1.29 9.14
CA ASP A 169 -15.09 -1.66 9.68
C ASP A 169 -14.68 -3.06 9.21
N TYR A 170 -13.44 -3.18 8.74
CA TYR A 170 -12.81 -4.41 8.33
C TYR A 170 -11.60 -4.70 9.21
N PHE A 171 -11.52 -5.93 9.71
CA PHE A 171 -10.35 -6.45 10.40
C PHE A 171 -9.82 -7.66 9.63
N GLY A 172 -8.56 -7.64 9.25
CA GLY A 172 -7.97 -8.72 8.47
C GLY A 172 -6.67 -8.31 7.81
N VAL A 173 -6.40 -8.88 6.63
CA VAL A 173 -5.17 -8.61 5.87
C VAL A 173 -5.25 -7.22 5.26
N THR A 174 -4.35 -6.33 5.70
CA THR A 174 -4.27 -4.93 5.24
C THR A 174 -2.94 -4.61 4.54
N LYS A 175 -2.00 -5.57 4.51
CA LYS A 175 -0.78 -5.52 3.70
C LYS A 175 -0.40 -6.91 3.24
N ALA A 176 -0.03 -7.04 1.98
CA ALA A 176 0.63 -8.22 1.44
C ALA A 176 1.60 -7.77 0.35
N ALA A 177 2.84 -8.24 0.40
CA ALA A 177 3.84 -7.86 -0.60
C ALA A 177 4.81 -8.99 -0.91
N ILE A 178 5.13 -9.10 -2.19
CA ILE A 178 6.34 -9.76 -2.69
C ILE A 178 7.04 -8.71 -3.53
N SER A 179 8.03 -8.03 -2.97
CA SER A 179 8.64 -6.86 -3.62
C SER A 179 10.04 -7.15 -4.12
N ILE A 180 10.35 -6.65 -5.32
CA ILE A 180 11.73 -6.49 -5.78
C ILE A 180 12.21 -5.11 -5.36
N ILE A 181 13.44 -5.05 -4.85
CA ILE A 181 14.02 -3.88 -4.20
C ILE A 181 15.35 -3.55 -4.86
N TYR A 182 15.57 -2.27 -5.15
CA TYR A 182 16.84 -1.75 -5.65
C TYR A 182 17.38 -0.65 -4.74
N PHE A 183 18.64 -0.76 -4.33
CA PHE A 183 19.32 0.26 -3.52
C PHE A 183 19.99 1.32 -4.38
N ILE A 184 19.65 2.58 -4.12
CA ILE A 184 20.25 3.76 -4.75
C ILE A 184 21.52 4.14 -3.99
N LYS A 185 22.59 4.40 -4.75
CA LYS A 185 23.86 4.94 -4.23
C LYS A 185 23.85 6.46 -4.27
#